data_AF-A0A7W1EFE8-F1
#
_entry.id   AF-A0A7W1EFE8-F1
#
_cell.length_a   1.000
_cell.length_b   1.000
_cell.length_c   1.000
_cell.angle_alpha   90.00
_cell.angle_beta   90.00
_cell.angle_gamma   90.00
#
_symmetry.space_group_name_H-M   'P 1'
#
loop_
_entity.id
_entity.type
_entity.pdbx_description
1 polymer ?
#
loop_
_entity_poly.entity_id
_entity_poly.type
_entity_poly.pdbx_seq_one_letter_code
_entity_poly.pdbx_strand_id
1 'polypeptide(L)'
;MLKKIFFLVAFPLVFTAQLSTVVENWKADKDLKNAAIGYCVLDAKSSEVISEYNSHQFLIPASTLKVITTAAALGILGSSYRFETALCYTGTFDKATGIINGDLVIYGHGDPTLQSENFFKDTVQITDRWANVLKAKGVKEIKGKIIGDASYFDRTIPGNWIWADINNYFGVAPCALSYNDNKFKVVYCSKDAGCKAEVLKTMPSYLSNTIIINSSVVAKGTEDEAYVFGDPFSYTKDVSGRIPPNKANFEIEAALPDPALLCAEMLYTSLLKIGVKCKPG
;
A
#
# COMPACT_ATOMS: atom_id res chain seq x y z
N MET A 1 -34.17 -40.83 -59.88
CA MET A 1 -32.69 -40.81 -59.86
C MET A 1 -32.22 -39.38 -60.12
N LEU A 2 -31.76 -38.65 -59.11
CA LEU A 2 -30.55 -37.81 -59.11
C LEU A 2 -30.46 -36.95 -57.83
N LYS A 3 -29.39 -37.21 -57.08
CA LYS A 3 -28.51 -36.30 -56.31
C LYS A 3 -29.06 -35.35 -55.22
N LYS A 4 -28.69 -35.73 -53.98
CA LYS A 4 -28.18 -34.93 -52.84
C LYS A 4 -27.81 -33.47 -53.15
N ILE A 5 -27.96 -32.58 -52.16
CA ILE A 5 -26.83 -31.84 -51.55
C ILE A 5 -27.25 -31.31 -50.17
N PHE A 6 -26.51 -31.76 -49.16
CA PHE A 6 -26.38 -31.20 -47.82
C PHE A 6 -25.84 -29.76 -47.93
N PHE A 7 -26.49 -28.77 -47.30
CA PHE A 7 -25.78 -27.53 -46.99
C PHE A 7 -25.20 -27.65 -45.58
N LEU A 8 -23.87 -27.76 -45.59
CA LEU A 8 -22.99 -27.90 -44.45
C LEU A 8 -22.94 -26.59 -43.65
N VAL A 9 -22.93 -26.76 -42.33
CA VAL A 9 -22.53 -25.79 -41.31
C VAL A 9 -21.21 -25.11 -41.70
N ALA A 10 -21.17 -23.78 -41.72
CA ALA A 10 -19.93 -23.02 -41.81
C ALA A 10 -20.06 -21.67 -41.11
N PHE A 11 -19.85 -21.64 -39.79
CA PHE A 11 -19.40 -20.45 -39.07
C PHE A 11 -18.83 -20.92 -37.71
N PRO A 12 -17.53 -21.26 -37.68
CA PRO A 12 -16.59 -20.45 -36.91
C PRO A 12 -15.20 -20.47 -37.57
N LEU A 13 -14.95 -19.60 -38.55
CA LEU A 13 -13.63 -19.50 -39.20
C LEU A 13 -13.09 -18.07 -39.30
N VAL A 14 -13.84 -17.08 -38.81
CA VAL A 14 -13.50 -15.65 -38.96
C VAL A 14 -12.70 -15.11 -37.77
N PHE A 15 -12.70 -15.78 -36.62
CA PHE A 15 -12.02 -15.27 -35.41
C PHE A 15 -10.52 -15.60 -35.35
N THR A 16 -10.10 -16.76 -35.87
CA THR A 16 -8.69 -17.20 -35.84
C THR A 16 -7.79 -16.38 -36.77
N ALA A 17 -8.30 -15.91 -37.91
CA ALA A 17 -7.54 -15.10 -38.88
C ALA A 17 -7.19 -13.69 -38.36
N GLN A 18 -7.95 -13.15 -37.40
CA GLN A 18 -7.68 -11.81 -36.84
C GLN A 18 -6.49 -11.82 -35.86
N LEU A 19 -6.32 -12.89 -35.07
CA LEU A 19 -5.27 -12.97 -34.04
C LEU A 19 -3.86 -13.17 -34.62
N SER A 20 -3.72 -13.85 -35.76
CA SER A 20 -2.44 -13.95 -36.48
C SER A 20 -1.95 -12.60 -37.00
N THR A 21 -2.86 -11.66 -37.30
CA THR A 21 -2.51 -10.32 -37.80
C THR A 21 -1.93 -9.42 -36.69
N VAL A 22 -2.31 -9.67 -35.42
CA VAL A 22 -1.83 -8.89 -34.27
C VAL A 22 -0.31 -9.01 -34.10
N VAL A 23 0.22 -10.23 -34.25
CA VAL A 23 1.67 -10.48 -34.13
C VAL A 23 2.45 -9.77 -35.22
N GLU A 24 1.95 -9.81 -36.47
CA GLU A 24 2.61 -9.15 -37.58
C GLU A 24 2.58 -7.61 -37.43
N ASN A 25 1.48 -7.06 -36.92
CA ASN A 25 1.41 -5.64 -36.56
C ASN A 25 2.42 -5.28 -35.48
N TRP A 26 2.57 -6.10 -34.43
CA TRP A 26 3.56 -5.86 -33.38
C TRP A 26 5.01 -5.95 -33.88
N LYS A 27 5.31 -6.89 -34.78
CA LYS A 27 6.63 -7.00 -35.40
C LYS A 27 6.97 -5.80 -36.28
N ALA A 28 5.96 -5.22 -36.94
CA ALA A 28 6.12 -4.04 -37.78
C ALA A 28 6.17 -2.73 -36.96
N ASP A 29 5.69 -2.76 -35.71
CA ASP A 29 5.70 -1.61 -34.82
C ASP A 29 7.13 -1.25 -34.40
N LYS A 30 7.51 0.00 -34.67
CA LYS A 30 8.85 0.51 -34.36
C LYS A 30 9.07 0.66 -32.87
N ASP A 31 8.01 0.89 -32.09
CA ASP A 31 8.08 1.06 -30.64
C ASP A 31 8.28 -0.28 -29.93
N LEU A 32 7.92 -1.39 -30.58
CA LEU A 32 8.13 -2.75 -30.08
C LEU A 32 9.42 -3.39 -30.60
N LYS A 33 10.27 -2.62 -31.29
CA LYS A 33 11.55 -3.11 -31.80
C LYS A 33 12.42 -3.62 -30.64
N ASN A 34 12.73 -4.91 -30.66
CA ASN A 34 13.47 -5.68 -29.63
C ASN A 34 12.68 -6.04 -28.36
N ALA A 35 11.37 -5.76 -28.29
CA ALA A 35 10.54 -6.23 -27.19
C ALA A 35 10.38 -7.75 -27.23
N ALA A 36 10.41 -8.39 -26.05
CA ALA A 36 9.95 -9.76 -25.89
C ALA A 36 8.45 -9.73 -25.61
N ILE A 37 7.65 -10.32 -26.50
CA ILE A 37 6.19 -10.30 -26.42
C ILE A 37 5.67 -11.73 -26.48
N GLY A 38 4.73 -12.05 -25.61
CA GLY A 38 3.98 -13.29 -25.66
C GLY A 38 2.52 -13.09 -25.23
N TYR A 39 1.63 -13.93 -25.76
CA TYR A 39 0.24 -14.02 -25.33
C TYR A 39 -0.26 -15.45 -25.42
N CYS A 40 -1.30 -15.74 -24.63
CA CYS A 40 -2.08 -16.97 -24.72
C CYS A 40 -3.54 -16.61 -24.51
N VAL A 41 -4.39 -16.98 -25.46
CA VAL A 41 -5.85 -16.83 -25.38
C VAL A 41 -6.46 -18.21 -25.26
N LEU A 42 -7.18 -18.42 -24.16
CA LEU A 42 -7.84 -19.68 -23.84
C LEU A 42 -9.36 -19.48 -23.83
N ASP A 43 -10.11 -20.49 -24.23
CA ASP A 43 -11.53 -20.57 -23.86
C ASP A 43 -11.64 -20.88 -22.37
N ALA A 44 -12.31 -20.01 -21.61
CA ALA A 44 -12.38 -20.14 -20.15
C ALA A 44 -13.17 -21.37 -19.66
N LYS A 45 -14.01 -21.99 -20.50
CA LYS A 45 -14.81 -23.17 -20.12
C LYS A 45 -14.09 -24.47 -20.47
N SER A 46 -13.57 -24.59 -21.70
CA SER A 46 -12.89 -25.79 -22.16
C SER A 46 -11.39 -25.81 -21.83
N SER A 47 -10.81 -24.66 -21.47
CA SER A 47 -9.35 -24.46 -21.35
C SER A 47 -8.58 -24.71 -22.65
N GLU A 48 -9.27 -24.74 -23.79
CA GLU A 48 -8.65 -24.92 -25.10
C GLU A 48 -7.90 -23.65 -25.52
N VAL A 49 -6.69 -23.82 -26.05
CA VAL A 49 -5.91 -22.71 -26.62
C VAL A 49 -6.55 -22.29 -27.94
N ILE A 50 -7.08 -21.07 -27.97
CA ILE A 50 -7.67 -20.46 -29.17
C ILE A 50 -6.55 -19.88 -30.04
N SER A 51 -5.57 -19.22 -29.42
CA SER A 51 -4.40 -18.64 -30.10
C SER A 51 -3.31 -18.34 -29.09
N GLU A 52 -2.05 -18.47 -29.49
CA GLU A 52 -0.91 -18.13 -28.67
C GLU A 52 0.29 -17.68 -29.51
N TYR A 53 1.18 -16.93 -28.88
CA TYR A 53 2.47 -16.53 -29.44
C TYR A 53 3.46 -16.43 -28.29
N ASN A 54 4.59 -17.14 -28.36
CA ASN A 54 5.61 -17.18 -27.30
C ASN A 54 5.05 -17.37 -25.87
N SER A 55 3.93 -18.10 -25.71
CA SER A 55 3.22 -18.28 -24.44
C SER A 55 4.04 -18.96 -23.36
N HIS A 56 5.07 -19.73 -23.73
CA HIS A 56 5.99 -20.43 -22.82
C HIS A 56 7.26 -19.64 -22.50
N GLN A 57 7.41 -18.41 -23.00
CA GLN A 57 8.55 -17.57 -22.70
C GLN A 57 8.41 -16.93 -21.31
N PHE A 58 9.49 -16.97 -20.50
CA PHE A 58 9.52 -16.24 -19.25
C PHE A 58 9.62 -14.72 -19.50
N LEU A 59 8.66 -13.97 -18.96
CA LEU A 59 8.58 -12.51 -19.05
C LEU A 59 8.42 -11.93 -17.64
N ILE A 60 8.80 -10.66 -17.46
CA ILE A 60 8.60 -9.94 -16.19
C ILE A 60 7.10 -9.59 -16.08
N PRO A 61 6.36 -10.16 -15.11
CA PRO A 61 4.90 -10.02 -15.07
C PRO A 61 4.44 -8.64 -14.59
N ALA A 62 5.33 -7.84 -13.98
CA ALA A 62 4.98 -6.62 -13.27
C ALA A 62 3.77 -6.87 -12.34
N SER A 63 2.78 -5.97 -12.34
CA SER A 63 1.58 -6.10 -11.49
C SER A 63 0.66 -7.28 -11.85
N THR A 64 0.84 -7.96 -12.98
CA THR A 64 0.03 -9.16 -13.29
C THR A 64 0.34 -10.33 -12.35
N LEU A 65 1.51 -10.32 -11.68
CA LEU A 65 1.86 -11.27 -10.63
C LEU A 65 0.83 -11.30 -9.49
N LYS A 66 0.13 -10.18 -9.25
CA LYS A 66 -0.92 -10.07 -8.24
C LYS A 66 -2.03 -11.12 -8.46
N VAL A 67 -2.30 -11.55 -9.69
CA VAL A 67 -3.30 -12.61 -9.96
C VAL A 67 -2.91 -13.92 -9.26
N ILE A 68 -1.64 -14.32 -9.36
CA ILE A 68 -1.13 -15.54 -8.74
C ILE A 68 -1.10 -15.38 -7.21
N THR A 69 -0.62 -14.23 -6.71
CA THR A 69 -0.58 -13.95 -5.27
C THR A 69 -1.98 -13.94 -4.65
N THR A 70 -2.96 -13.34 -5.32
CA THR A 70 -4.36 -13.32 -4.85
C THR A 70 -4.98 -14.72 -4.88
N ALA A 71 -4.75 -15.51 -5.93
CA ALA A 71 -5.23 -16.88 -5.99
C ALA A 71 -4.63 -17.73 -4.85
N ALA A 72 -3.33 -17.59 -4.59
CA ALA A 72 -2.67 -18.27 -3.47
C ALA A 72 -3.24 -17.83 -2.11
N ALA A 73 -3.42 -16.52 -1.90
CA ALA A 73 -4.01 -15.99 -0.67
C ALA A 73 -5.44 -16.51 -0.44
N LEU A 74 -6.28 -16.53 -1.48
CA LEU A 74 -7.64 -17.07 -1.40
C LEU A 74 -7.65 -18.58 -1.14
N GLY A 75 -6.71 -19.34 -1.71
CA GLY A 75 -6.59 -20.78 -1.49
C GLY A 75 -6.08 -21.15 -0.09
N ILE A 76 -5.14 -20.38 0.46
CA ILE A 76 -4.51 -20.65 1.77
C ILE A 76 -5.37 -20.09 2.91
N LEU A 77 -5.81 -18.84 2.81
CA LEU A 77 -6.51 -18.13 3.89
C LEU A 77 -8.03 -18.29 3.79
N GLY A 78 -8.55 -18.47 2.58
CA GLY A 78 -9.98 -18.42 2.29
C GLY A 78 -10.50 -16.99 2.11
N SER A 79 -11.61 -16.84 1.38
CA SER A 79 -12.23 -15.54 1.11
C SER A 79 -12.84 -14.86 2.35
N SER A 80 -13.05 -15.62 3.42
CA SER A 80 -13.61 -15.13 4.68
C SER A 80 -12.55 -14.86 5.75
N TYR A 81 -11.26 -14.99 5.42
CA TYR A 81 -10.19 -14.64 6.34
C TYR A 81 -10.34 -13.20 6.83
N ARG A 82 -10.02 -12.98 8.10
CA ARG A 82 -9.97 -11.66 8.72
C ARG A 82 -8.63 -11.54 9.42
N PHE A 83 -7.93 -10.45 9.14
CA PHE A 83 -6.73 -10.11 9.88
C PHE A 83 -7.11 -9.70 11.30
N GLU A 84 -6.26 -10.03 12.26
CA GLU A 84 -6.45 -9.68 13.65
C GLU A 84 -5.44 -8.61 14.09
N THR A 85 -5.93 -7.63 14.84
CA THR A 85 -5.09 -6.69 15.57
C THR A 85 -5.53 -6.72 17.01
N ALA A 86 -4.64 -7.13 17.89
CA ALA A 86 -4.95 -7.34 19.30
C ALA A 86 -4.51 -6.12 20.12
N LEU A 87 -5.36 -5.71 21.06
CA LEU A 87 -5.00 -4.72 22.07
C LEU A 87 -4.82 -5.44 23.41
N CYS A 88 -3.57 -5.57 23.80
CA CYS A 88 -3.12 -6.33 24.96
C CYS A 88 -2.56 -5.40 26.04
N TYR A 89 -2.40 -5.91 27.26
CA TYR A 89 -1.63 -5.23 28.29
C TYR A 89 -0.69 -6.19 28.99
N THR A 90 0.45 -5.69 29.46
CA THR A 90 1.37 -6.43 30.34
C THR A 90 1.00 -6.20 31.81
N GLY A 91 1.46 -7.10 32.70
CA GLY A 91 1.18 -6.98 34.13
C GLY A 91 -0.30 -7.18 34.47
N THR A 92 -0.87 -6.28 35.27
CA THR A 92 -2.21 -6.47 35.85
C THR A 92 -3.12 -5.26 35.65
N PHE A 93 -4.41 -5.51 35.39
CA PHE A 93 -5.47 -4.50 35.39
C PHE A 93 -6.27 -4.55 36.70
N ASP A 94 -6.17 -3.49 37.50
CA ASP A 94 -6.99 -3.31 38.69
C ASP A 94 -8.34 -2.68 38.31
N LYS A 95 -9.40 -3.50 38.35
CA LYS A 95 -10.77 -3.07 38.00
C LYS A 95 -11.36 -2.07 38.99
N ALA A 96 -10.91 -2.05 40.24
CA ALA A 96 -11.46 -1.14 41.25
C ALA A 96 -10.92 0.28 41.03
N THR A 97 -9.62 0.41 40.76
CA THR A 97 -8.99 1.71 40.51
C THR A 97 -9.04 2.12 39.03
N GLY A 98 -9.16 1.17 38.11
CA GLY A 98 -9.09 1.39 36.66
C GLY A 98 -7.66 1.51 36.14
N ILE A 99 -6.68 0.96 36.86
CA ILE A 99 -5.24 1.15 36.57
C ILE A 99 -4.65 -0.11 35.92
N ILE A 100 -4.00 0.06 34.77
CA ILE A 100 -3.11 -0.95 34.18
C ILE A 100 -1.70 -0.74 34.74
N ASN A 101 -1.24 -1.70 35.55
CA ASN A 101 0.11 -1.76 36.08
C ASN A 101 1.02 -2.52 35.09
N GLY A 102 1.29 -1.88 33.96
CA GLY A 102 2.09 -2.41 32.86
C GLY A 102 1.93 -1.55 31.61
N ASP A 103 2.39 -2.07 30.49
CA ASP A 103 2.32 -1.46 29.16
C ASP A 103 1.01 -1.83 28.47
N LEU A 104 0.55 -0.97 27.57
CA LEU A 104 -0.49 -1.26 26.59
C LEU A 104 0.17 -1.58 25.26
N VAL A 105 -0.18 -2.72 24.65
CA VAL A 105 0.46 -3.24 23.44
C VAL A 105 -0.56 -3.38 22.33
N ILE A 106 -0.30 -2.77 21.17
CA ILE A 106 -1.05 -2.97 19.93
C ILE A 106 -0.28 -4.01 19.13
N TYR A 107 -0.77 -5.25 19.07
CA TYR A 107 -0.10 -6.34 18.38
C TYR A 107 -0.74 -6.60 17.02
N GLY A 108 0.00 -6.29 15.94
CA GLY A 108 -0.46 -6.43 14.57
C GLY A 108 -0.13 -7.79 13.95
N HIS A 109 -1.13 -8.43 13.33
CA HIS A 109 -0.96 -9.70 12.60
C HIS A 109 -1.10 -9.53 11.07
N GLY A 110 -0.70 -8.38 10.56
CA GLY A 110 -0.61 -8.11 9.11
C GLY A 110 -1.86 -7.54 8.47
N ASP A 111 -2.77 -6.92 9.23
CA ASP A 111 -3.92 -6.21 8.65
C ASP A 111 -3.45 -5.04 7.76
N PRO A 112 -3.66 -5.10 6.43
CA PRO A 112 -3.20 -4.05 5.53
C PRO A 112 -4.16 -2.86 5.46
N THR A 113 -5.26 -2.87 6.24
CA THR A 113 -6.37 -1.91 6.12
C THR A 113 -6.54 -0.98 7.31
N LEU A 114 -5.72 -1.11 8.36
CA LEU A 114 -5.77 -0.25 9.54
C LEU A 114 -5.54 1.22 9.17
N GLN A 115 -6.59 2.02 9.34
CA GLN A 115 -6.62 3.45 8.99
C GLN A 115 -6.20 3.71 7.51
N SER A 116 -6.40 2.75 6.62
CA SER A 116 -6.11 2.88 5.19
C SER A 116 -7.01 3.93 4.53
N GLU A 117 -6.47 4.81 3.68
CA GLU A 117 -7.30 5.79 2.97
C GLU A 117 -8.29 5.15 1.98
N ASN A 118 -7.99 3.93 1.51
CA ASN A 118 -8.81 3.20 0.55
C ASN A 118 -9.93 2.38 1.22
N PHE A 119 -9.67 1.83 2.40
CA PHE A 119 -10.59 0.92 3.10
C PHE A 119 -11.28 1.58 4.30
N PHE A 120 -10.66 2.57 4.92
CA PHE A 120 -11.17 3.26 6.09
C PHE A 120 -11.84 4.58 5.68
N LYS A 121 -13.18 4.54 5.55
CA LYS A 121 -13.98 5.71 5.13
C LYS A 121 -14.64 6.46 6.28
N ASP A 122 -14.33 6.09 7.51
CA ASP A 122 -14.95 6.70 8.68
C ASP A 122 -14.22 7.99 9.08
N THR A 123 -14.97 8.94 9.62
CA THR A 123 -14.45 10.18 10.17
C THR A 123 -13.76 9.95 11.52
N VAL A 124 -14.10 8.86 12.22
CA VAL A 124 -13.52 8.50 13.51
C VAL A 124 -12.35 7.55 13.32
N GLN A 125 -11.15 8.00 13.71
CA GLN A 125 -9.92 7.20 13.66
C GLN A 125 -10.05 5.89 14.43
N ILE A 126 -9.40 4.84 13.96
CA ILE A 126 -9.41 3.53 14.62
C ILE A 126 -8.88 3.59 16.07
N THR A 127 -7.88 4.44 16.31
CA THR A 127 -7.31 4.67 17.64
C THR A 127 -8.29 5.36 18.60
N ASP A 128 -9.13 6.27 18.11
CA ASP A 128 -10.21 6.87 18.89
C ASP A 128 -11.25 5.80 19.30
N ARG A 129 -11.51 4.81 18.44
CA ARG A 129 -12.40 3.68 18.79
C ARG A 129 -11.78 2.80 19.87
N TRP A 130 -10.51 2.44 19.73
CA TRP A 130 -9.80 1.65 20.73
C TRP A 130 -9.73 2.36 22.08
N ALA A 131 -9.43 3.66 22.09
CA ALA A 131 -9.43 4.46 23.31
C ALA A 131 -10.82 4.45 23.98
N ASN A 132 -11.90 4.61 23.21
CA ASN A 132 -13.26 4.52 23.74
C ASN A 132 -13.60 3.14 24.29
N VAL A 133 -13.15 2.06 23.65
CA VAL A 133 -13.32 0.68 24.16
C VAL A 133 -12.58 0.50 25.50
N LEU A 134 -11.35 0.99 25.61
CA LEU A 134 -10.58 0.93 26.86
C LEU A 134 -11.27 1.72 27.98
N LYS A 135 -11.75 2.94 27.69
CA LYS A 135 -12.49 3.76 28.65
C LYS A 135 -13.79 3.09 29.07
N ALA A 136 -14.54 2.49 28.14
CA ALA A 136 -15.75 1.72 28.44
C ALA A 136 -15.47 0.48 29.31
N LYS A 137 -14.28 -0.12 29.20
CA LYS A 137 -13.80 -1.18 30.09
C LYS A 137 -13.31 -0.68 31.46
N GLY A 138 -13.40 0.62 31.73
CA GLY A 138 -13.05 1.23 33.01
C GLY A 138 -11.56 1.59 33.16
N VAL A 139 -10.78 1.57 32.08
CA VAL A 139 -9.38 2.02 32.11
C VAL A 139 -9.36 3.53 32.34
N LYS A 140 -8.62 3.96 33.38
CA LYS A 140 -8.41 5.36 33.77
C LYS A 140 -6.95 5.76 33.70
N GLU A 141 -6.04 4.82 33.91
CA GLU A 141 -4.60 5.07 33.88
C GLU A 141 -3.82 3.86 33.38
N ILE A 142 -2.78 4.11 32.58
CA ILE A 142 -1.77 3.15 32.14
C ILE A 142 -0.44 3.63 32.70
N LYS A 143 0.18 2.84 33.58
CA LYS A 143 1.44 3.22 34.24
C LYS A 143 2.67 3.07 33.35
N GLY A 144 2.63 2.11 32.43
CA GLY A 144 3.68 1.82 31.46
C GLY A 144 3.55 2.63 30.18
N LYS A 145 4.15 2.11 29.13
CA LYS A 145 4.19 2.67 27.77
C LYS A 145 3.01 2.21 26.93
N ILE A 146 2.81 2.88 25.80
CA ILE A 146 1.98 2.38 24.70
C ILE A 146 2.93 1.93 23.60
N ILE A 147 2.84 0.65 23.22
CA ILE A 147 3.79 -0.03 22.35
C ILE A 147 3.06 -0.52 21.10
N GLY A 148 3.57 -0.19 19.91
CA GLY A 148 3.19 -0.83 18.66
C GLY A 148 4.09 -2.04 18.43
N ASP A 149 3.53 -3.24 18.46
CA ASP A 149 4.24 -4.48 18.24
C ASP A 149 3.94 -5.02 16.83
N ALA A 150 4.96 -4.98 15.99
CA ALA A 150 4.94 -5.49 14.61
C ALA A 150 5.78 -6.77 14.44
N SER A 151 6.06 -7.51 15.52
CA SER A 151 6.95 -8.68 15.51
C SER A 151 6.36 -9.96 14.90
N TYR A 152 5.09 -9.94 14.48
CA TYR A 152 4.44 -11.13 13.88
C TYR A 152 5.10 -11.59 12.57
N PHE A 153 5.76 -10.69 11.84
CA PHE A 153 6.69 -11.06 10.77
C PHE A 153 7.89 -10.11 10.73
N ASP A 154 9.00 -10.57 10.15
CA ASP A 154 10.23 -9.78 10.05
C ASP A 154 10.03 -8.53 9.18
N ARG A 155 10.49 -7.39 9.68
CA ARG A 155 10.47 -6.13 8.93
C ARG A 155 11.61 -6.10 7.91
N THR A 156 11.38 -6.66 6.72
CA THR A 156 12.40 -6.77 5.66
C THR A 156 11.98 -6.08 4.37
N ILE A 157 12.93 -5.42 3.72
CA ILE A 157 12.79 -4.96 2.33
C ILE A 157 13.29 -6.07 1.41
N PRO A 158 12.53 -6.47 0.37
CA PRO A 158 13.01 -7.46 -0.60
C PRO A 158 14.32 -7.00 -1.26
N GLY A 159 15.35 -7.85 -1.24
CA GLY A 159 16.69 -7.50 -1.72
C GLY A 159 16.79 -7.23 -3.22
N ASN A 160 15.76 -7.54 -3.99
CA ASN A 160 15.66 -7.27 -5.43
C ASN A 160 14.92 -5.97 -5.75
N TRP A 161 14.45 -5.21 -4.76
CA TRP A 161 13.85 -3.91 -4.98
C TRP A 161 14.92 -2.87 -5.32
N ILE A 162 14.58 -1.99 -6.26
CA ILE A 162 15.45 -0.90 -6.66
C ILE A 162 15.47 0.11 -5.51
N TRP A 163 16.66 0.52 -5.07
CA TRP A 163 16.82 1.45 -3.95
C TRP A 163 16.01 2.76 -4.14
N ALA A 164 15.92 3.25 -5.37
CA ALA A 164 15.16 4.45 -5.72
C ALA A 164 13.65 4.33 -5.42
N ASP A 165 13.11 3.13 -5.29
CA ASP A 165 11.67 2.89 -5.11
C ASP A 165 11.27 2.82 -3.64
N ILE A 166 12.18 2.42 -2.74
CA ILE A 166 11.86 1.93 -1.38
C ILE A 166 11.35 3.00 -0.40
N ASN A 167 11.38 4.28 -0.81
CA ASN A 167 10.82 5.39 -0.04
C ASN A 167 9.58 6.01 -0.68
N ASN A 168 9.13 5.52 -1.84
CA ASN A 168 7.90 5.94 -2.48
C ASN A 168 6.73 5.07 -2.01
N TYR A 169 5.49 5.55 -2.17
CA TYR A 169 4.29 4.88 -1.69
C TYR A 169 4.11 3.44 -2.21
N PHE A 170 4.62 3.13 -3.41
CA PHE A 170 4.54 1.79 -4.02
C PHE A 170 5.67 0.85 -3.58
N GLY A 171 6.71 1.39 -2.93
CA GLY A 171 7.87 0.66 -2.43
C GLY A 171 7.93 0.60 -0.90
N VAL A 172 6.80 0.75 -0.21
CA VAL A 172 6.74 0.65 1.25
C VAL A 172 7.09 -0.75 1.74
N ALA A 173 7.92 -0.84 2.79
CA ALA A 173 8.23 -2.11 3.41
C ALA A 173 6.98 -2.71 4.11
N PRO A 174 6.75 -4.03 4.01
CA PRO A 174 5.72 -4.70 4.79
C PRO A 174 5.92 -4.48 6.30
N CYS A 175 4.81 -4.29 7.04
CA CYS A 175 4.81 -4.13 8.50
C CYS A 175 3.62 -4.89 9.11
N ALA A 176 3.85 -5.70 10.14
CA ALA A 176 2.78 -6.52 10.71
C ALA A 176 1.73 -5.68 11.45
N LEU A 177 2.16 -4.54 11.99
CA LEU A 177 1.27 -3.45 12.39
C LEU A 177 1.35 -2.36 11.32
N SER A 178 0.67 -2.58 10.19
CA SER A 178 0.51 -1.53 9.18
C SER A 178 -0.45 -0.46 9.68
N TYR A 179 -0.19 0.80 9.36
CA TYR A 179 -1.05 1.92 9.75
C TYR A 179 -0.95 3.03 8.71
N ASN A 180 -2.09 3.61 8.31
CA ASN A 180 -2.17 4.59 7.22
C ASN A 180 -1.46 4.11 5.94
N ASP A 181 -1.74 2.89 5.48
CA ASP A 181 -1.12 2.28 4.29
C ASP A 181 0.43 2.25 4.32
N ASN A 182 1.05 2.40 5.50
CA ASN A 182 2.49 2.60 5.68
C ASN A 182 3.04 3.81 4.91
N LYS A 183 2.20 4.82 4.65
CA LYS A 183 2.55 6.04 3.94
C LYS A 183 2.30 7.30 4.75
N PHE A 184 3.09 8.32 4.45
CA PHE A 184 2.84 9.70 4.85
C PHE A 184 2.87 10.59 3.62
N LYS A 185 2.38 11.80 3.78
CA LYS A 185 2.28 12.80 2.73
C LYS A 185 3.20 13.96 3.03
N VAL A 186 3.92 14.42 2.02
CA VAL A 186 4.59 15.71 2.02
C VAL A 186 3.69 16.69 1.26
N VAL A 187 3.25 17.75 1.92
CA VAL A 187 2.37 18.76 1.32
C VAL A 187 3.20 19.92 0.82
N TYR A 188 2.99 20.29 -0.44
CA TYR A 188 3.71 21.35 -1.13
C TYR A 188 2.81 22.51 -1.55
N CYS A 189 3.40 23.70 -1.56
CA CYS A 189 2.95 24.85 -2.36
C CYS A 189 3.92 25.02 -3.54
N SER A 190 3.45 24.77 -4.78
CA SER A 190 4.33 24.76 -5.95
C SER A 190 4.60 26.15 -6.55
N LYS A 191 3.73 27.14 -6.31
CA LYS A 191 3.87 28.51 -6.87
C LYS A 191 3.99 28.50 -8.41
N ASP A 192 4.58 29.54 -8.99
CA ASP A 192 4.71 29.70 -10.43
C ASP A 192 5.62 28.65 -11.08
N ALA A 193 5.41 28.42 -12.38
CA ALA A 193 6.22 27.48 -13.15
C ALA A 193 7.71 27.87 -13.15
N GLY A 194 8.58 26.88 -12.93
CA GLY A 194 10.03 27.03 -12.82
C GLY A 194 10.54 27.37 -11.41
N CYS A 195 9.66 27.71 -10.47
CA CYS A 195 10.04 27.97 -9.08
C CYS A 195 10.27 26.66 -8.31
N LYS A 196 11.11 26.75 -7.26
CA LYS A 196 11.23 25.68 -6.26
C LYS A 196 9.93 25.57 -5.46
N ALA A 197 9.39 24.35 -5.36
CA ALA A 197 8.22 24.08 -4.55
C ALA A 197 8.56 24.13 -3.05
N GLU A 198 7.67 24.73 -2.27
CA GLU A 198 7.82 24.92 -0.83
C GLU A 198 7.13 23.77 -0.07
N VAL A 199 7.86 23.12 0.84
CA VAL A 199 7.28 22.12 1.76
C VAL A 199 6.51 22.87 2.85
N LEU A 200 5.21 22.60 2.96
CA LEU A 200 4.35 23.19 3.98
C LEU A 200 4.33 22.37 5.26
N LYS A 201 4.16 21.06 5.13
CA LYS A 201 4.03 20.12 6.26
C LYS A 201 4.16 18.68 5.80
N THR A 202 4.33 17.77 6.76
CA THR A 202 4.13 16.33 6.58
C THR A 202 2.89 15.88 7.35
N MET A 203 2.19 14.86 6.86
CA MET A 203 1.08 14.25 7.60
C MET A 203 0.96 12.74 7.34
N PRO A 204 0.59 11.94 8.35
CA PRO A 204 0.49 12.32 9.76
C PRO A 204 1.86 12.64 10.36
N SER A 205 1.87 13.34 11.49
CA SER A 205 3.09 13.67 12.24
C SER A 205 3.28 12.71 13.42
N TYR A 206 4.53 12.33 13.66
CA TYR A 206 4.92 11.64 14.90
C TYR A 206 4.97 12.63 16.07
N LEU A 207 4.84 12.12 17.28
CA LEU A 207 5.04 12.87 18.53
C LEU A 207 6.51 12.86 18.97
N SER A 208 7.17 11.72 18.82
CA SER A 208 8.55 11.49 19.29
C SER A 208 9.63 11.86 18.26
N ASN A 209 9.27 11.93 16.98
CA ASN A 209 10.22 12.11 15.88
C ASN A 209 9.75 13.18 14.89
N THR A 210 10.68 13.80 14.19
CA THR A 210 10.39 14.76 13.12
C THR A 210 10.87 14.20 11.79
N ILE A 211 9.97 14.11 10.80
CA ILE A 211 10.38 13.81 9.44
C ILE A 211 11.03 15.07 8.85
N ILE A 212 12.29 14.93 8.42
CA ILE A 212 13.07 16.00 7.80
C ILE A 212 13.00 15.81 6.28
N ILE A 213 12.54 16.85 5.57
CA ILE A 213 12.42 16.84 4.10
C ILE A 213 13.46 17.76 3.48
N ASN A 214 14.44 17.16 2.81
CA ASN A 214 15.39 17.85 1.94
C ASN A 214 14.82 17.93 0.52
N SER A 215 14.10 19.02 0.21
CA SER A 215 13.41 19.15 -1.08
C SER A 215 14.23 19.93 -2.11
N SER A 216 14.30 19.40 -3.33
CA SER A 216 14.74 20.06 -4.56
C SER A 216 13.65 20.08 -5.65
N VAL A 217 12.39 19.79 -5.28
CA VAL A 217 11.24 19.73 -6.18
C VAL A 217 10.98 21.08 -6.86
N VAL A 218 10.67 21.05 -8.15
CA VAL A 218 10.38 22.23 -8.98
C VAL A 218 8.95 22.17 -9.52
N ALA A 219 8.28 23.32 -9.57
CA ALA A 219 6.97 23.47 -10.19
C ALA A 219 7.05 23.43 -11.72
N LYS A 220 6.78 22.28 -12.33
CA LYS A 220 6.85 22.07 -13.78
C LYS A 220 6.05 20.83 -14.18
N GLY A 221 5.52 20.83 -15.40
CA GLY A 221 4.79 19.69 -15.95
C GLY A 221 3.32 19.67 -15.51
N THR A 222 2.67 18.53 -15.73
CA THR A 222 1.23 18.34 -15.50
C THR A 222 0.91 17.23 -14.51
N GLU A 223 1.91 16.42 -14.14
CA GLU A 223 1.76 15.24 -13.29
C GLU A 223 2.74 15.27 -12.11
N ASP A 224 2.58 14.33 -11.19
CA ASP A 224 3.57 14.05 -10.16
C ASP A 224 4.75 13.27 -10.77
N GLU A 225 5.89 13.93 -10.91
CA GLU A 225 7.16 13.32 -11.32
C GLU A 225 8.19 13.45 -10.19
N ALA A 226 7.74 13.58 -8.94
CA ALA A 226 8.62 13.62 -7.78
C ALA A 226 8.90 12.21 -7.24
N TYR A 227 10.14 12.03 -6.80
CA TYR A 227 10.61 10.79 -6.18
C TYR A 227 11.23 11.09 -4.82
N VAL A 228 11.02 10.15 -3.91
CA VAL A 228 11.50 10.19 -2.54
C VAL A 228 12.64 9.19 -2.39
N PHE A 229 13.75 9.67 -1.84
CA PHE A 229 14.98 8.94 -1.63
C PHE A 229 15.40 8.98 -0.15
N GLY A 230 16.31 8.10 0.22
CA GLY A 230 16.91 8.05 1.55
C GLY A 230 17.15 6.62 2.03
N ASP A 231 17.74 6.50 3.21
CA ASP A 231 17.92 5.20 3.84
C ASP A 231 16.58 4.59 4.26
N PRO A 232 16.42 3.27 4.16
CA PRO A 232 15.29 2.54 4.74
C PRO A 232 15.00 2.99 6.17
N PHE A 233 13.72 3.24 6.48
CA PHE A 233 13.26 3.58 7.83
C PHE A 233 13.81 4.89 8.41
N SER A 234 14.63 5.65 7.66
CA SER A 234 15.13 6.95 8.09
C SER A 234 14.02 7.99 8.15
N TYR A 235 14.08 8.86 9.15
CA TYR A 235 13.22 10.04 9.26
C TYR A 235 13.68 11.21 8.38
N THR A 236 14.86 11.14 7.77
CA THR A 236 15.34 12.12 6.78
C THR A 236 15.06 11.60 5.39
N LYS A 237 14.38 12.39 4.57
CA LYS A 237 14.04 12.08 3.18
C LYS A 237 14.56 13.17 2.23
N ASP A 238 15.11 12.74 1.11
CA ASP A 238 15.45 13.63 0.00
C ASP A 238 14.37 13.51 -1.07
N VAL A 239 13.76 14.65 -1.44
CA VAL A 239 12.69 14.69 -2.44
C VAL A 239 13.15 15.52 -3.63
N SER A 240 13.09 14.94 -4.82
CA SER A 240 13.50 15.61 -6.06
C SER A 240 12.54 15.28 -7.20
N GLY A 241 12.56 16.09 -8.26
CA GLY A 241 11.66 15.92 -9.41
C GLY A 241 10.74 17.11 -9.59
N ARG A 242 9.56 16.87 -10.16
CA ARG A 242 8.66 17.93 -10.60
C ARG A 242 7.22 17.67 -10.16
N ILE A 243 6.52 18.75 -9.85
CA ILE A 243 5.08 18.73 -9.58
C ILE A 243 4.39 19.85 -10.36
N PRO A 244 3.08 19.77 -10.62
CA PRO A 244 2.37 20.78 -11.39
C PRO A 244 2.45 22.16 -10.73
N PRO A 245 2.62 23.25 -11.51
CA PRO A 245 2.63 24.61 -10.97
C PRO A 245 1.26 25.03 -10.44
N ASN A 246 1.25 26.09 -9.65
CA ASN A 246 0.07 26.77 -9.11
C ASN A 246 -0.83 25.87 -8.24
N LYS A 247 -0.23 25.00 -7.44
CA LYS A 247 -0.92 24.14 -6.47
C LYS A 247 -0.60 24.60 -5.05
N ALA A 248 -1.65 24.81 -4.25
CA ALA A 248 -1.52 25.28 -2.86
C ALA A 248 -1.29 24.15 -1.86
N ASN A 249 -1.80 22.94 -2.15
CA ASN A 249 -1.70 21.76 -1.28
C ASN A 249 -1.49 20.51 -2.14
N PHE A 250 -0.39 20.47 -2.90
CA PHE A 250 -0.04 19.28 -3.67
C PHE A 250 0.54 18.23 -2.73
N GLU A 251 0.08 16.99 -2.80
CA GLU A 251 0.50 15.91 -1.92
C GLU A 251 1.41 14.95 -2.69
N ILE A 252 2.61 14.70 -2.16
CA ILE A 252 3.48 13.60 -2.60
C ILE A 252 3.44 12.53 -1.51
N GLU A 253 3.25 11.27 -1.89
CA GLU A 253 3.16 10.14 -0.96
C GLU A 253 4.49 9.41 -0.82
N ALA A 254 4.87 9.11 0.42
CA ALA A 254 6.18 8.57 0.79
C ALA A 254 6.06 7.49 1.86
N ALA A 255 7.06 6.62 1.96
CA ALA A 255 7.09 5.52 2.92
C ALA A 255 7.28 6.01 4.36
N LEU A 256 6.41 5.57 5.28
CA LEU A 256 6.52 5.86 6.71
C LEU A 256 7.79 5.22 7.30
N PRO A 257 8.58 5.99 8.08
CA PRO A 257 9.72 5.45 8.81
C PRO A 257 9.37 4.33 9.80
N ASP A 258 8.26 4.45 10.52
CA ASP A 258 7.79 3.47 11.50
C ASP A 258 6.24 3.51 11.68
N PRO A 259 5.49 2.72 10.89
CA PRO A 259 4.03 2.66 11.01
C PRO A 259 3.54 2.19 12.38
N ALA A 260 4.28 1.31 13.05
CA ALA A 260 3.90 0.74 14.35
C ALA A 260 4.02 1.77 15.46
N LEU A 261 5.13 2.53 15.48
CA LEU A 261 5.31 3.65 16.40
C LEU A 261 4.23 4.72 16.18
N LEU A 262 3.95 5.08 14.93
CA LEU A 262 2.91 6.05 14.62
C LEU A 262 1.54 5.60 15.16
N CYS A 263 1.17 4.33 14.96
CA CYS A 263 -0.08 3.78 15.48
C CYS A 263 -0.18 3.92 17.01
N ALA A 264 0.91 3.61 17.73
CA ALA A 264 0.99 3.74 19.18
C ALA A 264 0.83 5.20 19.66
N GLU A 265 1.48 6.15 18.98
CA GLU A 265 1.37 7.59 19.29
C GLU A 265 -0.01 8.16 19.00
N MET A 266 -0.68 7.69 17.94
CA MET A 266 -2.06 8.06 17.65
C MET A 266 -3.00 7.53 18.75
N LEU A 267 -2.79 6.30 19.24
CA LEU A 267 -3.56 5.78 20.38
C LEU A 267 -3.28 6.53 21.68
N TYR A 268 -2.03 6.89 21.95
CA TYR A 268 -1.66 7.75 23.08
C TYR A 268 -2.45 9.07 23.04
N THR A 269 -2.47 9.73 21.89
CA THR A 269 -3.21 10.98 21.69
C THR A 269 -4.72 10.78 21.93
N SER A 270 -5.30 9.72 21.37
CA SER A 270 -6.70 9.36 21.55
C SER A 270 -7.07 9.11 23.02
N LEU A 271 -6.19 8.46 23.79
CA LEU A 271 -6.39 8.19 25.22
C LEU A 271 -6.35 9.46 26.07
N LEU A 272 -5.39 10.35 25.83
CA LEU A 272 -5.30 11.64 26.51
C LEU A 272 -6.55 12.51 26.23
N LYS A 273 -6.99 12.55 24.97
CA LYS A 273 -8.19 13.29 24.54
C LYS A 273 -9.44 12.89 25.34
N ILE A 274 -9.55 11.64 25.77
CA ILE A 274 -10.69 11.14 26.55
C ILE A 274 -10.40 11.05 28.06
N GLY A 275 -9.27 11.56 28.52
CA GLY A 275 -8.92 11.67 29.94
C GLY A 275 -8.31 10.42 30.58
N VAL A 276 -7.85 9.45 29.78
CA VAL A 276 -7.06 8.31 30.29
C VAL A 276 -5.62 8.77 30.48
N LYS A 277 -5.11 8.67 31.72
CA LYS A 277 -3.73 9.01 32.04
C LYS A 277 -2.79 7.96 31.47
N CYS A 278 -1.77 8.37 30.75
CA CYS A 278 -0.74 7.47 30.24
C CYS A 278 0.57 8.25 30.11
N LYS A 279 1.69 7.52 30.09
CA LYS A 279 3.00 8.10 29.77
C LYS A 279 3.24 7.97 28.26
N PRO A 280 3.98 8.92 27.66
CA PRO A 280 4.44 8.73 26.29
C PRO A 280 5.32 7.47 26.18
N GLY A 281 5.22 6.78 25.05
CA GLY A 281 5.99 5.57 24.71
C GLY A 281 7.45 5.85 24.41
#